data_AF-A0A9D6EE73-F1
#
_entry.id   AF-A0A9D6EE73-F1
#
_cell.length_a   1.000
_cell.length_b   1.000
_cell.length_c   1.000
_cell.angle_alpha   90.00
_cell.angle_beta   90.00
_cell.angle_gamma   90.00
#
_symmetry.space_group_name_H-M   'P 1'
#
loop_
_entity.id
_entity.type
_entity.pdbx_description
1 polymer ?
#
loop_
_entity_poly.entity_id
_entity_poly.type
_entity_poly.pdbx_seq_one_letter_code
_entity_poly.pdbx_strand_id
1 'polypeptide(L)'
;MGRGRTRMEARLGALGTGGRSLVVGERVYTLAELLDTLGLGFEGCRAIDAHALGEGQFAVRYYDPEEQRVVAVEFDAGFRYLRESRVPLAEWAGEAGLASPLIEDGPWTWS
;
A
#
# COMPACT_ATOMS: atom_id res chain seq x y z
N MET A 1 1.65 -17.19 10.08
CA MET A 1 1.46 -15.81 9.56
C MET A 1 2.75 -15.04 9.75
N GLY A 2 3.16 -14.26 8.74
CA GLY A 2 4.37 -13.44 8.82
C GLY A 2 4.20 -12.27 9.80
N ARG A 3 5.22 -12.02 10.63
CA ARG A 3 5.18 -10.96 11.65
C ARG A 3 5.07 -9.56 11.02
N GLY A 4 5.57 -9.37 9.80
CA GLY A 4 5.49 -8.12 9.05
C GLY A 4 4.06 -7.83 8.61
N ARG A 5 3.42 -8.81 7.97
CA ARG A 5 2.01 -8.72 7.54
C ARG A 5 1.10 -8.35 8.70
N THR A 6 1.14 -9.10 9.80
CA THR A 6 0.28 -8.88 10.96
C THR A 6 0.44 -7.47 11.54
N ARG A 7 1.68 -6.95 11.59
CA ARG A 7 1.94 -5.59 12.09
C ARG A 7 1.38 -4.51 11.16
N MET A 8 1.48 -4.71 9.84
CA MET A 8 0.92 -3.78 8.86
C MET A 8 -0.60 -3.78 8.92
N GLU A 9 -1.23 -4.95 8.92
CA GLU A 9 -2.69 -5.08 8.97
C GLU A 9 -3.27 -4.58 10.31
N ALA A 10 -2.54 -4.74 11.42
CA ALA A 10 -2.96 -4.16 12.70
C ALA A 10 -3.00 -2.61 12.69
N ARG A 11 -2.23 -1.97 11.80
CA ARG A 11 -2.17 -0.51 11.70
C ARG A 11 -3.07 0.06 10.60
N LEU A 12 -3.20 -0.65 9.49
CA LEU A 12 -3.87 -0.16 8.26
C LEU A 12 -5.10 -0.98 7.87
N GLY A 13 -5.47 -2.00 8.65
CA GLY A 13 -6.46 -2.99 8.24
C GLY A 13 -5.94 -3.96 7.19
N ALA A 14 -6.77 -4.94 6.84
CA ALA A 14 -6.47 -5.94 5.83
C ALA A 14 -6.08 -5.30 4.49
N LEU A 15 -5.29 -6.00 3.68
CA LEU A 15 -4.83 -5.47 2.39
C LEU A 15 -6.02 -5.13 1.46
N GLY A 16 -6.04 -3.93 0.90
CA GLY A 16 -7.09 -3.48 -0.04
C GLY A 16 -8.35 -2.91 0.63
N THR A 17 -8.42 -2.83 1.95
CA THR A 17 -9.61 -2.27 2.64
C THR A 17 -9.59 -0.75 2.77
N GLY A 18 -8.49 -0.08 2.40
CA GLY A 18 -8.42 1.38 2.41
C GLY A 18 -9.19 2.02 1.24
N GLY A 19 -9.19 3.35 1.22
CA GLY A 19 -9.81 4.12 0.14
C GLY A 19 -9.01 4.05 -1.17
N ARG A 20 -9.69 4.24 -2.30
CA ARG A 20 -9.08 4.46 -3.63
C ARG A 20 -8.72 5.93 -3.92
N SER A 21 -9.06 6.80 -2.97
CA SER A 21 -8.74 8.21 -2.96
C SER A 21 -8.62 8.65 -1.51
N LEU A 22 -7.85 9.71 -1.28
CA LEU A 22 -7.62 10.25 0.04
C LEU A 22 -7.76 11.76 0.03
N VAL A 23 -8.42 12.31 1.05
CA VAL A 23 -8.47 13.76 1.27
C VAL A 23 -7.25 14.15 2.10
N VAL A 24 -6.42 15.04 1.58
CA VAL A 24 -5.26 15.62 2.29
C VAL A 24 -5.40 17.13 2.24
N GLY A 25 -5.62 17.74 3.40
CA GLY A 25 -6.05 19.14 3.48
C GLY A 25 -7.42 19.32 2.82
N GLU A 26 -7.50 20.21 1.83
CA GLU A 26 -8.74 20.51 1.09
C GLU A 26 -8.83 19.78 -0.27
N ARG A 27 -7.82 18.99 -0.63
CA ARG A 27 -7.75 18.31 -1.94
C ARG A 27 -7.97 16.81 -1.80
N VAL A 28 -8.73 16.26 -2.75
CA VAL A 28 -8.84 14.82 -2.98
C VAL A 28 -7.73 14.37 -3.92
N TYR A 29 -7.01 13.32 -3.56
CA TYR A 29 -5.99 12.69 -4.38
C TYR A 29 -6.42 11.26 -4.71
N THR A 30 -6.28 10.87 -5.97
CA THR A 30 -6.29 9.45 -6.37
C THR A 30 -5.02 8.76 -5.88
N LEU A 31 -5.02 7.42 -5.84
CA LEU A 31 -3.81 6.68 -5.45
C LEU A 31 -2.60 6.96 -6.36
N ALA A 32 -2.82 7.10 -7.66
CA ALA A 32 -1.75 7.43 -8.61
C ALA A 32 -1.15 8.81 -8.32
N GLU A 33 -2.00 9.83 -8.10
CA GLU A 33 -1.54 11.17 -7.72
C GLU A 33 -0.78 11.17 -6.39
N LEU A 34 -1.19 10.35 -5.41
CA LEU A 34 -0.46 10.21 -4.14
C LEU A 34 0.94 9.63 -4.37
N LEU A 35 1.05 8.56 -5.16
CA LEU A 35 2.36 7.97 -5.46
C LEU A 35 3.26 8.95 -6.19
N ASP A 36 2.76 9.68 -7.19
CA ASP A 36 3.53 10.69 -7.90
C ASP A 36 3.98 11.82 -6.97
N THR A 37 3.07 12.33 -6.13
CA THR A 37 3.36 13.41 -5.18
C THR A 37 4.45 13.02 -4.17
N LEU A 38 4.49 11.75 -3.77
CA LEU A 38 5.48 11.21 -2.84
C LEU A 38 6.77 10.73 -3.53
N GLY A 39 6.86 10.81 -4.86
CA GLY A 39 8.01 10.30 -5.62
C GLY A 39 8.10 8.77 -5.66
N LEU A 40 6.96 8.07 -5.53
CA LEU A 40 6.81 6.61 -5.49
C LEU A 40 6.18 6.04 -6.78
N GLY A 41 5.81 6.90 -7.73
CA GLY A 41 5.21 6.53 -9.02
C GLY A 41 6.24 6.06 -10.05
N PHE A 42 6.91 4.93 -9.79
CA PHE A 42 7.84 4.31 -10.75
C PHE A 42 7.16 3.25 -11.63
N GLU A 43 7.81 2.84 -12.71
CA GLU A 43 7.26 1.89 -13.68
C GLU A 43 6.91 0.55 -13.01
N GLY A 44 5.71 0.04 -13.28
CA GLY A 44 5.25 -1.25 -12.74
C GLY A 44 4.79 -1.22 -11.28
N CYS A 45 5.03 -0.13 -10.54
CA CYS A 45 4.45 0.10 -9.21
C CYS A 45 2.92 0.04 -9.29
N ARG A 46 2.28 -0.67 -8.36
CA ARG A 46 0.81 -0.80 -8.32
C ARG A 46 0.26 -0.30 -7.01
N ALA A 47 -0.49 0.79 -7.05
CA ALA A 47 -1.18 1.27 -5.86
C ALA A 47 -2.24 0.27 -5.40
N ILE A 48 -2.38 0.12 -4.08
CA ILE A 48 -3.31 -0.82 -3.45
C ILE A 48 -4.45 -0.04 -2.80
N ASP A 49 -4.15 0.78 -1.80
CA ASP A 49 -5.13 1.62 -1.10
C ASP A 49 -4.48 2.75 -0.29
N ALA A 50 -5.29 3.63 0.28
CA ALA A 50 -4.84 4.74 1.12
C ALA A 50 -5.72 4.91 2.36
N HIS A 51 -5.15 5.50 3.42
CA HIS A 51 -5.77 5.61 4.74
C HIS A 51 -5.55 6.99 5.34
N ALA A 52 -6.58 7.52 6.00
CA ALA A 52 -6.42 8.61 6.96
C ALA A 52 -6.26 7.98 8.36
N LEU A 53 -5.12 8.22 9.00
CA LEU A 53 -4.75 7.60 10.29
C LEU A 53 -5.16 8.43 11.51
N GLY A 54 -5.69 9.65 11.29
CA GLY A 54 -5.97 10.64 12.34
C GLY A 54 -4.82 11.64 12.51
N GLU A 55 -5.10 12.76 13.19
CA GLU A 55 -4.11 13.80 13.52
C GLU A 55 -3.31 14.36 12.32
N GLY A 56 -3.91 14.34 11.11
CA GLY A 56 -3.23 14.79 9.90
C GLY A 56 -2.14 13.84 9.39
N GLN A 57 -2.16 12.58 9.83
CA GLN A 57 -1.35 11.49 9.32
C GLN A 57 -2.12 10.66 8.30
N PHE A 58 -1.40 10.24 7.27
CA PHE A 58 -1.93 9.53 6.12
C PHE A 58 -1.04 8.34 5.79
N ALA A 59 -1.57 7.37 5.07
CA ALA A 59 -0.79 6.28 4.51
C ALA A 59 -1.23 5.93 3.10
N VAL A 60 -0.29 5.48 2.27
CA VAL A 60 -0.56 4.82 0.99
C VAL A 60 0.14 3.46 0.98
N ARG A 61 -0.56 2.44 0.50
CA ARG A 61 0.01 1.12 0.21
C ARG A 61 0.15 0.91 -1.28
N TYR A 62 1.27 0.34 -1.69
CA TYR A 62 1.52 -0.08 -3.06
C TYR A 62 2.33 -1.38 -3.07
N TYR A 63 2.29 -2.07 -4.21
CA TYR A 63 3.16 -3.18 -4.51
C TYR A 63 4.38 -2.69 -5.28
N ASP A 64 5.54 -3.00 -4.74
CA ASP A 64 6.85 -2.83 -5.36
C ASP A 64 7.21 -4.13 -6.10
N PRO A 65 7.17 -4.15 -7.44
CA PRO A 65 7.51 -5.34 -8.23
C PRO A 65 9.01 -5.63 -8.25
N GLU A 66 9.88 -4.63 -8.09
CA GLU A 66 11.33 -4.81 -8.13
C GLU A 66 11.79 -5.58 -6.89
N GLU A 67 11.23 -5.24 -5.73
CA GLU A 67 11.55 -5.92 -4.48
C GLU A 67 10.57 -7.04 -4.09
N GLN A 68 9.49 -7.20 -4.86
CA GLN A 68 8.35 -8.09 -4.54
C GLN A 68 7.81 -7.86 -3.13
N ARG A 69 7.48 -6.61 -2.79
CA ARG A 69 7.03 -6.21 -1.46
C ARG A 69 5.73 -5.43 -1.52
N VAL A 70 4.89 -5.61 -0.52
CA VAL A 70 3.88 -4.60 -0.19
C VAL A 70 4.56 -3.55 0.68
N VAL A 71 4.51 -2.30 0.23
CA VAL A 71 5.08 -1.15 0.91
C VAL A 71 3.94 -0.26 1.40
N ALA A 72 4.02 0.17 2.65
CA ALA A 72 3.18 1.22 3.21
C ALA A 72 4.04 2.41 3.57
N VAL A 73 3.74 3.58 3.01
CA VAL A 73 4.37 4.86 3.35
C VAL A 73 3.37 5.71 4.11
N GLU A 74 3.76 6.14 5.31
CA GLU A 74 3.04 7.09 6.15
C GLU A 74 3.63 8.49 5.99
N PHE A 75 2.77 9.49 5.86
CA PHE A 75 3.14 10.89 5.60
C PHE A 75 2.21 11.88 6.30
N ASP A 76 2.66 13.12 6.48
CA ASP A 76 1.85 14.22 7.04
C ASP A 76 1.11 15.02 5.95
N ALA A 77 0.28 15.99 6.34
CA ALA A 77 -0.46 16.84 5.40
C ALA A 77 0.42 17.68 4.45
N GLY A 78 1.72 17.82 4.74
CA GLY A 78 2.71 18.44 3.87
C GLY A 78 3.49 17.45 3.01
N PHE A 79 3.02 16.20 2.91
CA PHE A 79 3.68 15.09 2.20
C PHE A 79 5.08 14.77 2.76
N ARG A 80 5.37 15.15 4.01
CA ARG A 80 6.62 14.75 4.64
C ARG A 80 6.50 13.30 5.07
N TYR A 81 7.50 12.54 4.68
CA TYR A 81 7.65 11.15 5.10
C TYR A 81 7.74 11.03 6.63
N LEU A 82 6.98 10.10 7.21
CA LEU A 82 6.98 9.79 8.64
C LEU A 82 7.52 8.40 8.92
N ARG A 83 7.07 7.40 8.14
CA ARG A 83 7.40 5.99 8.35
C ARG A 83 7.17 5.18 7.09
N GLU A 84 7.92 4.10 6.95
CA GLU A 84 7.71 3.07 5.94
C GLU A 84 7.61 1.70 6.63
N SER A 85 6.80 0.82 6.05
CA SER A 85 6.80 -0.60 6.37
C SER A 85 6.83 -1.40 5.08
N ARG A 86 7.80 -2.31 4.95
CA ARG A 86 7.93 -3.20 3.80
C ARG A 86 7.71 -4.64 4.22
N VAL A 87 6.81 -5.35 3.54
CA VAL A 87 6.50 -6.75 3.84
C VAL A 87 6.66 -7.57 2.55
N PRO A 88 7.55 -8.58 2.52
CA PRO A 88 7.73 -9.44 1.36
C PRO A 88 6.41 -10.09 0.92
N LEU A 89 6.17 -10.19 -0.38
CA LEU A 89 4.98 -10.82 -0.94
C LEU A 89 4.81 -12.27 -0.44
N ALA A 90 5.91 -12.98 -0.18
CA ALA A 90 5.91 -14.32 0.40
C ALA A 90 5.20 -14.40 1.77
N GLU A 91 5.23 -13.34 2.60
CA GLU A 91 4.48 -13.31 3.86
C GLU A 91 2.96 -13.14 3.65
N TRP A 92 2.55 -12.65 2.49
CA TRP A 92 1.15 -12.49 2.10
C TRP A 92 0.58 -13.76 1.47
N ALA A 93 1.38 -14.49 0.68
CA ALA A 93 1.00 -15.74 0.03
C ALA A 93 0.86 -16.94 1.00
N GLY A 94 1.44 -16.86 2.21
CA GLY A 94 1.48 -18.01 3.14
C GLY A 94 2.41 -19.13 2.64
N GLU A 95 2.49 -20.25 3.37
CA GLU A 95 3.39 -21.38 3.01
C GLU A 95 2.98 -22.15 1.74
N ALA A 96 1.82 -21.85 1.16
CA ALA A 96 1.30 -22.51 -0.04
C ALA A 96 1.12 -21.50 -1.18
N GLY A 97 2.16 -21.25 -1.96
CA GLY A 97 1.99 -20.61 -3.28
C GLY A 97 3.06 -19.63 -3.70
N LEU A 98 4.30 -20.08 -3.85
CA LEU A 98 5.32 -19.38 -4.64
C LEU A 98 5.34 -19.84 -6.11
N ALA A 99 4.22 -20.37 -6.61
CA ALA A 99 4.07 -20.75 -8.02
C ALA A 99 2.63 -20.51 -8.47
N SER A 100 2.31 -19.26 -8.81
CA SER A 100 1.23 -18.95 -9.74
C SER A 100 1.50 -17.56 -10.33
N PRO A 101 1.22 -17.30 -11.62
CA PRO A 101 1.46 -16.01 -12.26
C PRO A 101 0.45 -14.99 -11.72
N LEU A 102 0.71 -14.46 -10.53
CA LEU A 102 -0.13 -13.52 -9.80
C LEU A 102 -0.09 -12.09 -10.40
N ILE A 103 0.37 -11.90 -11.64
CA ILE A 103 0.60 -10.57 -12.21
C ILE A 103 0.18 -10.49 -13.68
N GLU A 104 -0.82 -11.22 -14.16
CA GLU A 104 -1.40 -10.94 -15.50
C GLU A 104 -2.93 -10.96 -15.43
N ASP A 105 -3.50 -9.77 -15.67
CA ASP A 105 -4.91 -9.44 -15.95
C ASP A 105 -6.04 -10.00 -15.08
N GLY A 106 -6.47 -9.24 -14.06
CA GLY A 106 -7.78 -9.42 -13.40
C GLY A 106 -8.10 -8.37 -12.33
N PRO A 107 -9.38 -7.95 -12.16
CA PRO A 107 -9.78 -7.02 -11.11
C PRO A 107 -9.82 -7.75 -9.78
N TRP A 108 -8.90 -7.41 -8.88
CA TRP A 108 -8.75 -8.04 -7.57
C TRP A 108 -10.03 -7.90 -6.72
N THR A 109 -10.84 -8.96 -6.63
CA THR A 109 -11.90 -9.10 -5.63
C THR A 109 -11.50 -10.19 -4.65
N TRP A 110 -11.12 -9.79 -3.43
CA TRP A 110 -10.95 -10.71 -2.31
C TRP A 110 -12.33 -11.16 -1.82
N SER A 111 -12.63 -12.45 -1.84
CA SER A 111 -13.74 -13.08 -1.11
C SER A 111 -13.18 -13.96 0.00
#